data_AF-A0A7K2M6C7-F1
#
_entry.id   AF-A0A7K2M6C7-F1
#
_cell.length_a   1.000
_cell.length_b   1.000
_cell.length_c   1.000
_cell.angle_alpha   90.00
_cell.angle_beta   90.00
_cell.angle_gamma   90.00
#
_symmetry.space_group_name_H-M   'P 1'
#
loop_
_entity.id
_entity.type
_entity.pdbx_description
1 polymer ?
#
loop_
_entity_poly.entity_id
_entity_poly.type
_entity_poly.pdbx_seq_one_letter_code
_entity_poly.pdbx_strand_id
1 'polypeptide(L)'
;MSADLLDGVRQWLARSGAEPTPARVAQALREQGRVLGDAEVLGAAERLRSELIGSGPLEPLLADPMVTDVLVSGPDQVWVDRGGGLERAAVAFPDAAAVRRLAQRLAAVA
;
A
#
# COMPACT_ATOMS: atom_id res chain seq x y z
N MET A 1 15.98 5.57 -4.36
CA MET A 1 15.89 4.23 -5.00
C MET A 1 15.24 4.38 -6.36
N SER A 2 15.72 3.68 -7.39
CA SER A 2 15.08 3.67 -8.70
C SER A 2 13.76 2.89 -8.65
N ALA A 3 12.78 3.29 -9.46
CA ALA A 3 11.47 2.62 -9.56
C ALA A 3 11.63 1.13 -9.94
N ASP A 4 12.55 0.82 -10.85
CA ASP A 4 12.86 -0.54 -11.29
C ASP A 4 13.29 -1.47 -10.14
N LEU A 5 13.95 -0.91 -9.11
CA LEU A 5 14.41 -1.68 -7.96
C LEU A 5 13.26 -2.10 -7.06
N LEU A 6 12.32 -1.18 -6.80
CA LEU A 6 11.12 -1.46 -6.02
C LEU A 6 10.25 -2.50 -6.74
N ASP A 7 10.14 -2.40 -8.08
CA ASP A 7 9.43 -3.38 -8.90
C ASP A 7 10.06 -4.78 -8.86
N GLY A 8 11.40 -4.86 -8.88
CA GLY A 8 12.10 -6.14 -8.72
C GLY A 8 11.82 -6.80 -7.37
N VAL A 9 11.91 -6.03 -6.28
CA VAL A 9 11.60 -6.52 -4.92
C VAL A 9 10.13 -6.93 -4.81
N ARG A 10 9.24 -6.17 -5.43
CA ARG A 10 7.80 -6.45 -5.49
C ARG A 10 7.50 -7.78 -6.17
N GLN A 11 8.07 -8.03 -7.36
CA GLN A 11 7.89 -9.31 -8.06
C GLN A 11 8.47 -10.48 -7.28
N TRP A 12 9.54 -10.26 -6.52
CA TRP A 12 10.10 -11.29 -5.67
C TRP A 12 9.17 -11.66 -4.50
N LEU A 13 8.63 -10.66 -3.80
CA LEU A 13 7.68 -10.86 -2.71
C LEU A 13 6.39 -11.55 -3.19
N ALA A 14 5.88 -11.14 -4.35
CA ALA A 14 4.69 -11.76 -4.95
C ALA A 14 4.90 -13.25 -5.30
N ARG A 15 6.05 -13.61 -5.86
CA ARG A 15 6.38 -15.02 -6.19
C ARG A 15 6.62 -15.88 -4.96
N SER A 16 7.12 -15.29 -3.88
CA SER A 16 7.41 -16.00 -2.62
C SER A 16 6.21 -16.06 -1.66
N GLY A 17 5.14 -15.30 -1.93
CA GLY A 17 3.99 -15.18 -1.03
C GLY A 17 4.34 -14.52 0.31
N ALA A 18 5.43 -13.76 0.37
CA ALA A 18 5.96 -13.21 1.61
C ALA A 18 5.51 -11.77 1.84
N GLU A 19 5.22 -11.44 3.10
CA GLU A 19 4.97 -10.05 3.49
C GLU A 19 6.23 -9.17 3.35
N PRO A 20 6.10 -7.89 2.95
CA PRO A 20 7.16 -6.91 2.78
C PRO A 20 7.72 -6.43 4.13
N THR A 21 8.26 -7.35 4.92
CA THR A 21 8.99 -7.02 6.15
C THR A 21 10.42 -6.55 5.81
N PRO A 22 11.09 -5.79 6.70
CA PRO A 22 12.48 -5.37 6.50
C PRO A 22 13.42 -6.55 6.20
N ALA A 23 13.23 -7.68 6.87
CA ALA A 23 14.01 -8.89 6.64
C ALA A 23 13.81 -9.47 5.23
N ARG A 24 12.57 -9.51 4.73
CA ARG A 24 12.24 -10.03 3.39
C ARG A 24 12.68 -9.09 2.29
N VAL A 25 12.55 -7.78 2.50
CA VAL A 25 13.08 -6.77 1.57
C VAL A 25 14.60 -6.85 1.48
N ALA A 26 15.29 -6.97 2.62
CA ALA A 26 16.74 -7.20 2.64
C ALA A 26 17.14 -8.49 1.92
N GLN A 27 16.34 -9.55 2.02
CA GLN A 27 16.59 -10.80 1.30
C GLN A 27 16.43 -10.62 -0.21
N ALA A 28 15.32 -10.04 -0.67
CA ALA A 28 15.06 -9.78 -2.08
C ALA A 28 16.15 -8.90 -2.73
N LEU A 29 16.61 -7.87 -2.00
CA LEU A 29 17.68 -6.98 -2.45
C LEU A 29 19.04 -7.71 -2.54
N ARG A 30 19.33 -8.61 -1.59
CA ARG A 30 20.54 -9.44 -1.61
C ARG A 30 20.54 -10.43 -2.78
N GLU A 31 19.40 -11.05 -3.07
CA GLU A 31 19.26 -11.95 -4.23
C GLU A 31 19.43 -11.22 -5.58
N GLN A 32 19.20 -9.91 -5.61
CA GLN A 32 19.49 -9.04 -6.75
C GLN A 32 20.92 -8.47 -6.75
N GLY A 33 21.80 -8.95 -5.87
CA GLY A 33 23.22 -8.59 -5.82
C GLY A 33 23.52 -7.22 -5.22
N ARG A 34 22.62 -6.66 -4.39
CA ARG A 34 22.79 -5.31 -3.83
C ARG A 34 23.00 -5.32 -2.31
N VAL A 35 23.86 -4.40 -1.88
CA VAL A 35 24.08 -4.06 -0.46
C VAL A 35 23.56 -2.65 -0.25
N LEU A 36 22.55 -2.51 0.61
CA LEU A 36 21.95 -1.24 1.03
C LEU A 36 22.10 -1.10 2.54
N GLY A 37 22.11 0.14 3.05
CA GLY A 37 22.15 0.39 4.48
C GLY A 37 20.82 0.04 5.17
N ASP A 38 20.86 -0.25 6.47
CA ASP A 38 19.68 -0.66 7.26
C ASP A 38 18.51 0.35 7.16
N ALA A 39 18.82 1.66 7.14
CA ALA A 39 17.81 2.71 6.98
C ALA A 39 17.12 2.70 5.61
N GLU A 40 17.86 2.36 4.54
CA GLU A 40 17.28 2.24 3.19
C GLU A 40 16.39 1.00 3.07
N VAL A 41 16.81 -0.12 3.68
CA VAL A 41 16.02 -1.35 3.76
C VAL A 41 14.72 -1.10 4.52
N LEU A 42 14.80 -0.45 5.68
CA LEU A 42 13.63 -0.13 6.49
C LEU A 42 12.66 0.78 5.73
N GLY A 43 13.18 1.85 5.09
CA GLY A 43 12.37 2.73 4.26
C GLY A 43 11.77 2.04 3.04
N ALA A 44 12.47 1.06 2.43
CA ALA A 44 11.95 0.26 1.34
C ALA A 44 10.83 -0.68 1.80
N ALA A 45 10.99 -1.33 2.95
CA ALA A 45 9.98 -2.19 3.54
C ALA A 45 8.71 -1.44 3.89
N GLU A 46 8.81 -0.24 4.49
CA GLU A 46 7.60 0.53 4.79
C GLU A 46 6.89 1.05 3.55
N ARG A 47 7.64 1.49 2.53
CA ARG A 47 7.03 1.85 1.25
C ARG A 47 6.34 0.65 0.61
N LEU A 48 7.02 -0.50 0.53
CA LEU A 48 6.46 -1.72 -0.04
C LEU A 48 5.28 -2.24 0.79
N ARG A 49 5.29 -2.13 2.11
CA ARG A 49 4.17 -2.50 2.98
C ARG A 49 2.98 -1.60 2.75
N SER A 50 3.18 -0.28 2.73
CA SER A 50 2.12 0.67 2.37
C SER A 50 1.58 0.43 0.95
N GLU A 51 2.43 -0.03 0.02
CA GLU A 51 2.06 -0.31 -1.36
C GLU A 51 1.51 -1.71 -1.62
N LEU A 52 1.78 -2.71 -0.78
CA LEU A 52 1.42 -4.12 -1.04
C LEU A 52 0.41 -4.67 -0.03
N ILE A 53 0.42 -4.16 1.20
CA ILE A 53 -0.41 -4.66 2.31
C ILE A 53 -1.34 -3.56 2.85
N GLY A 54 -1.05 -2.28 2.62
CA GLY A 54 -1.83 -1.17 3.12
C GLY A 54 -3.03 -0.76 2.27
N SER A 55 -4.11 -0.37 2.96
CA SER A 55 -5.14 0.55 2.46
C SER A 55 -4.64 2.01 2.43
N GLY A 56 -3.39 2.24 2.88
CA GLY A 56 -2.64 3.48 2.74
C GLY A 56 -3.34 4.64 3.44
N PRO A 57 -3.69 5.73 2.75
CA PRO A 57 -4.33 6.87 3.38
C PRO A 57 -5.73 6.56 3.95
N LEU A 58 -6.28 5.37 3.69
CA LEU A 58 -7.53 4.89 4.27
C LEU A 58 -7.36 4.15 5.60
N GLU A 59 -6.14 3.82 6.04
CA GLU A 59 -5.90 3.09 7.31
C GLU A 59 -6.63 3.71 8.51
N PRO A 60 -6.60 5.05 8.73
CA PRO A 60 -7.34 5.66 9.84
C PRO A 60 -8.86 5.49 9.75
N LEU A 61 -9.41 5.47 8.52
CA LEU A 61 -10.84 5.29 8.30
C LEU A 61 -11.26 3.85 8.56
N LEU A 62 -10.42 2.87 8.17
CA LEU A 62 -10.70 1.45 8.36
C LEU A 62 -10.45 0.97 9.80
N ALA A 63 -9.64 1.72 10.56
CA ALA A 63 -9.45 1.48 11.99
C ALA A 63 -10.59 2.05 12.86
N ASP A 64 -11.41 2.96 12.33
CA ASP A 64 -12.57 3.52 13.02
C ASP A 64 -13.70 2.48 13.06
N PRO A 65 -14.07 1.94 14.24
CA PRO A 65 -15.10 0.91 14.35
C PRO A 65 -16.50 1.42 13.99
N MET A 66 -16.70 2.73 13.88
CA MET A 66 -17.96 3.31 13.44
C MET A 66 -18.10 3.33 11.91
N VAL A 67 -17.00 3.20 11.16
CA VAL A 67 -17.03 3.20 9.69
C VAL A 67 -17.49 1.83 9.19
N THR A 68 -18.59 1.81 8.45
CA THR A 68 -19.15 0.60 7.84
C THR A 68 -18.67 0.43 6.40
N ASP A 69 -18.57 1.54 5.68
CA ASP A 69 -18.26 1.55 4.25
C ASP A 69 -17.27 2.67 3.91
N VAL A 70 -16.34 2.38 3.00
CA VAL A 70 -15.42 3.36 2.42
C VAL A 70 -15.57 3.32 0.90
N LEU A 71 -16.01 4.44 0.31
CA LEU A 71 -16.14 4.59 -1.13
C LEU A 71 -15.02 5.47 -1.68
N VAL A 72 -14.33 4.99 -2.73
CA VAL A 72 -13.32 5.77 -3.44
C VAL A 72 -13.67 5.78 -4.93
N SER A 73 -14.00 6.95 -5.47
CA SER A 73 -14.33 7.12 -6.90
C SER A 73 -13.30 7.99 -7.64
N GLY A 74 -12.36 8.61 -6.93
CA GLY A 74 -11.30 9.42 -7.51
C GLY A 74 -10.32 9.94 -6.45
N PRO A 75 -9.30 10.72 -6.86
CA PRO A 75 -8.21 11.14 -5.97
C PRO A 75 -8.71 12.09 -4.88
N ASP A 76 -9.59 12.97 -5.34
CA ASP A 76 -10.55 13.80 -4.65
C ASP A 76 -11.44 13.19 -3.60
N GLN A 77 -11.77 11.94 -3.93
CA GLN A 77 -13.14 11.48 -4.04
C GLN A 77 -13.29 10.24 -3.17
N VAL A 78 -13.17 10.50 -1.86
CA VAL A 78 -13.29 9.53 -0.78
C VAL A 78 -14.50 9.87 0.08
N TRP A 79 -15.33 8.88 0.40
CA TRP A 79 -16.48 8.99 1.28
C TRP A 79 -16.49 7.84 2.28
N VAL A 80 -17.13 8.06 3.42
CA VAL A 80 -17.38 7.04 4.43
C VAL A 80 -18.84 7.02 4.84
N ASP A 81 -19.35 5.87 5.24
CA ASP A 81 -20.63 5.74 5.93
C ASP A 81 -20.37 5.26 7.37
N ARG A 82 -21.08 5.86 8.33
CA ARG A 82 -21.09 5.47 9.75
C ARG A 82 -22.47 5.09 10.28
N GLY A 83 -23.36 4.66 9.39
CA GLY A 83 -24.76 4.36 9.66
C GLY A 83 -25.72 5.56 9.48
N GLY A 84 -25.21 6.70 9.02
CA GLY A 84 -25.99 7.92 8.75
C GLY A 84 -26.08 8.29 7.27
N GLY A 85 -25.47 7.49 6.38
CA GLY A 85 -25.29 7.80 4.98
C GLY A 85 -23.88 8.32 4.67
N LEU A 86 -23.61 8.54 3.38
CA LEU A 86 -22.28 8.91 2.89
C LEU A 86 -21.89 10.35 3.28
N GLU A 87 -20.73 10.47 3.90
CA GLU A 87 -20.08 11.74 4.23
C GLU A 87 -18.68 11.84 3.63
N ARG A 88 -18.21 13.08 3.44
CA ARG A 88 -16.92 13.36 2.79
C ARG A 88 -15.77 13.12 3.75
N ALA A 89 -14.86 12.22 3.41
CA ALA A 89 -13.65 12.01 4.20
C ALA A 89 -12.57 13.05 3.88
N ALA A 90 -11.80 13.46 4.88
CA ALA A 90 -10.63 14.33 4.72
C ALA A 90 -9.39 13.52 4.26
N VAL A 91 -9.58 12.67 3.25
CA VAL A 91 -8.53 11.82 2.67
C VAL A 91 -8.47 12.08 1.17
N ALA A 92 -7.25 12.24 0.66
CA ALA A 92 -6.99 12.42 -0.75
C ALA A 92 -5.87 11.51 -1.22
N PHE A 93 -5.96 11.08 -2.47
CA PHE A 93 -4.88 10.42 -3.19
C PHE A 93 -4.14 11.43 -4.07
N PRO A 94 -2.85 11.21 -4.36
CA PRO A 94 -2.07 12.12 -5.19
C PRO A 94 -2.60 12.20 -6.64
N ASP A 95 -3.11 11.08 -7.18
CA ASP A 95 -3.62 11.01 -8.55
C ASP A 95 -4.56 9.81 -8.74
N ALA A 96 -5.17 9.74 -9.93
CA ALA A 96 -6.07 8.64 -10.30
C ALA A 96 -5.32 7.30 -10.46
N ALA A 97 -4.02 7.33 -10.74
CA ALA A 97 -3.23 6.11 -10.83
C ALA A 97 -3.05 5.47 -9.45
N ALA A 98 -2.92 6.25 -8.38
CA ALA A 98 -2.87 5.77 -7.01
C ALA A 98 -4.19 5.09 -6.61
N VAL A 99 -5.34 5.67 -6.98
CA VAL A 99 -6.65 5.05 -6.77
C VAL A 99 -6.77 3.72 -7.52
N ARG A 100 -6.36 3.66 -8.79
CA ARG A 100 -6.36 2.41 -9.57
C ARG A 100 -5.45 1.35 -8.94
N ARG A 101 -4.25 1.74 -8.49
CA ARG A 101 -3.35 0.82 -7.78
C ARG A 101 -3.98 0.29 -6.50
N LEU A 102 -4.76 1.10 -5.77
CA LEU A 102 -5.50 0.64 -4.59
C LEU A 102 -6.56 -0.40 -4.98
N ALA A 103 -7.40 -0.08 -5.97
CA ALA A 103 -8.46 -0.99 -6.42
C ALA A 103 -7.91 -2.35 -6.90
N GLN A 104 -6.83 -2.34 -7.68
CA GLN A 104 -6.16 -3.57 -8.14
C GLN A 104 -5.65 -4.43 -6.98
N ARG A 105 -5.16 -3.82 -5.90
CA ARG A 105 -4.71 -4.56 -4.71
C ARG A 105 -5.87 -5.21 -3.98
N LEU A 106 -6.93 -4.44 -3.71
CA LEU A 106 -8.11 -4.96 -3.01
C LEU A 106 -8.75 -6.12 -3.81
N ALA A 107 -8.81 -6.01 -5.13
CA ALA A 107 -9.32 -7.07 -6.00
C ALA A 107 -8.44 -8.33 -6.05
N ALA A 108 -7.14 -8.24 -5.77
CA ALA A 108 -6.24 -9.39 -5.76
C ALA A 108 -6.28 -10.20 -4.46
N VAL A 109 -6.86 -9.64 -3.39
CA VAL A 109 -6.99 -10.27 -2.06
C VAL A 109 -8.40 -10.85 -1.83
N ALA A 110 -9.38 -10.46 -2.66
CA ALA A 110 -10.75 -10.96 -2.65
C ALA A 110 -10.89 -12.29 -3.41
#